data_AF-A0A9E5QWV0-F1
#
_entry.id   AF-A0A9E5QWV0-F1
#
_cell.length_a   1.000
_cell.length_b   1.000
_cell.length_c   1.000
_cell.angle_alpha   90.00
_cell.angle_beta   90.00
_cell.angle_gamma   90.00
#
_symmetry.space_group_name_H-M   'P 1'
#
loop_
_entity.id
_entity.type
_entity.pdbx_description
1 polymer ?
#
loop_
_entity_poly.entity_id
_entity_poly.type
_entity_poly.pdbx_seq_one_letter_code
_entity_poly.pdbx_strand_id
1 'polypeptide(L)'
;MKHAFYLFLLSGLLTPSLQAQTTIPIQARPLIDLLLSVKENDMEKFRNAFSRKIIQANPPTTWNQNLREGREVLLSKFGNFRVEDFSFSYQGNQEEGRIVLYYQQQAHLSLAVVREQEGWKLNEH
;
A
#
# COMPACT_ATOMS: atom_id res chain seq x y z
N MET A 1 20.65 27.82 -61.78
CA MET A 1 21.39 27.38 -60.57
C MET A 1 21.09 28.39 -59.48
N LYS A 2 20.51 28.11 -58.31
CA LYS A 2 20.12 26.90 -57.58
C LYS A 2 18.94 27.28 -56.67
N HIS A 3 18.03 26.35 -56.46
CA HIS A 3 16.98 26.42 -55.44
C HIS A 3 17.58 26.39 -54.02
N ALA A 4 16.94 27.07 -53.07
CA ALA A 4 17.11 26.82 -51.64
C ALA A 4 15.74 27.03 -50.96
N PHE A 5 14.90 25.99 -50.89
CA PHE A 5 14.75 25.04 -49.78
C PHE A 5 14.22 25.68 -48.48
N TYR A 6 12.94 25.37 -48.21
CA TYR A 6 12.24 25.56 -46.95
C TYR A 6 12.94 24.81 -45.80
N LEU A 7 13.04 25.44 -44.63
CA LEU A 7 13.13 24.72 -43.36
C LEU A 7 12.11 25.29 -42.36
N PHE A 8 11.00 24.57 -42.21
CA PHE A 8 10.10 24.67 -41.07
C PHE A 8 10.81 24.05 -39.86
N LEU A 9 11.17 24.87 -38.87
CA LEU A 9 11.53 24.37 -37.53
C LEU A 9 10.26 24.37 -36.68
N LEU A 10 9.54 23.25 -36.72
CA LEU A 10 8.47 22.96 -35.77
C LEU A 10 9.12 22.60 -34.44
N SER A 11 9.23 23.56 -33.53
CA SER A 11 9.70 23.35 -32.17
C SER A 11 8.63 22.56 -31.40
N GLY A 12 8.75 21.24 -31.40
CA GLY A 12 7.96 20.37 -30.54
C GLY A 12 8.31 20.62 -29.08
N LEU A 13 7.47 21.37 -28.37
CA LEU A 13 7.51 21.45 -26.92
C LEU A 13 7.11 20.09 -26.36
N LEU A 14 8.11 19.26 -26.04
CA LEU A 14 7.98 18.13 -25.14
C LEU A 14 7.63 18.68 -23.76
N THR A 15 6.34 18.78 -23.44
CA THR A 15 5.90 18.96 -22.05
C THR A 15 6.21 17.66 -21.31
N PRO A 16 7.10 17.65 -20.30
CA PRO A 16 7.21 16.52 -19.41
C PRO A 16 5.88 16.41 -18.65
N SER A 17 5.18 15.31 -18.84
CA SER A 17 4.06 14.94 -17.98
C SER A 17 4.61 14.78 -16.56
N LEU A 18 4.29 15.71 -15.67
CA LEU A 18 4.55 15.57 -14.24
C LEU A 18 3.68 14.39 -13.76
N GLN A 19 4.23 13.17 -13.76
CA GLN A 19 3.63 12.10 -12.99
C GLN A 19 3.73 12.55 -11.53
N ALA A 20 2.60 12.89 -10.92
CA ALA A 20 2.53 13.13 -9.50
C ALA A 20 3.02 11.86 -8.80
N GLN A 21 4.24 11.89 -8.27
CA GLN A 21 4.76 10.85 -7.40
C GLN A 21 3.88 10.88 -6.15
N THR A 22 2.83 10.07 -6.12
CA THR A 22 1.96 9.93 -4.96
C THR A 22 2.80 9.38 -3.82
N THR A 23 3.17 10.25 -2.89
CA THR A 23 3.92 9.85 -1.71
C THR A 23 3.02 8.96 -0.87
N ILE A 24 3.45 7.72 -0.62
CA ILE A 24 2.73 6.77 0.22
C ILE A 24 2.66 7.35 1.64
N PRO A 25 1.47 7.50 2.25
CA PRO A 25 1.36 8.00 3.62
C PRO A 25 2.07 7.03 4.58
N ILE A 26 2.83 7.57 5.54
CA ILE A 26 3.53 6.76 6.56
C ILE A 26 2.56 5.84 7.32
N GLN A 27 1.31 6.26 7.46
CA GLN A 27 0.23 5.51 8.08
C GLN A 27 -0.13 4.21 7.35
N ALA A 28 0.22 4.07 6.06
CA ALA A 28 0.01 2.84 5.29
C ALA A 28 1.05 1.75 5.57
N ARG A 29 2.15 2.07 6.25
CA ARG A 29 3.25 1.14 6.53
C ARG A 29 2.79 -0.21 7.13
N PRO A 30 1.93 -0.27 8.17
CA PRO A 30 1.53 -1.57 8.71
C PRO A 30 0.66 -2.39 7.72
N LEU A 31 -0.09 -1.75 6.82
CA LEU A 31 -0.76 -2.48 5.73
C LEU A 31 0.25 -2.99 4.70
N ILE A 32 1.29 -2.22 4.39
CA ILE A 32 2.38 -2.68 3.51
C ILE A 32 3.11 -3.88 4.14
N ASP A 33 3.42 -3.82 5.44
CA ASP A 33 4.03 -4.93 6.16
C ASP A 33 3.13 -6.18 6.16
N LEU A 34 1.81 -6.02 6.27
CA LEU A 34 0.84 -7.10 6.09
C LEU A 34 0.90 -7.71 4.67
N LEU A 35 0.92 -6.88 3.63
CA LEU A 35 0.99 -7.35 2.24
C LEU A 35 2.30 -8.11 1.97
N LEU A 36 3.43 -7.58 2.45
CA LEU A 36 4.75 -8.20 2.29
C LEU A 36 4.86 -9.51 3.07
N SER A 37 4.42 -9.53 4.33
CA SER A 37 4.45 -10.73 5.16
C SER A 37 3.61 -11.87 4.57
N VAL A 38 2.48 -11.56 3.93
CA VAL A 38 1.68 -12.53 3.19
C VAL A 38 2.44 -13.13 2.01
N LYS A 39 3.14 -12.31 1.22
CA LYS A 39 3.95 -12.79 0.08
C LYS A 39 5.10 -13.67 0.56
N GLU A 40 5.81 -13.21 1.59
CA GLU A 40 7.02 -13.83 2.14
C GLU A 40 6.72 -14.99 3.11
N ASN A 41 5.46 -15.18 3.48
CA ASN A 41 5.04 -16.11 4.54
C ASN A 41 5.75 -15.83 5.88
N ASP A 42 5.92 -14.56 6.22
CA ASP A 42 6.64 -14.08 7.40
C ASP A 42 5.65 -13.81 8.55
N MET A 43 5.50 -14.79 9.44
CA MET A 43 4.56 -14.72 10.57
C MET A 43 4.90 -13.59 11.54
N GLU A 44 6.18 -13.33 11.80
CA GLU A 44 6.59 -12.30 12.74
C GLU A 44 6.24 -10.92 12.21
N LYS A 45 6.56 -10.64 10.94
CA LYS A 45 6.18 -9.39 10.27
C LYS A 45 4.68 -9.23 10.17
N PHE A 46 3.95 -10.31 9.87
CA PHE A 46 2.49 -10.31 9.83
C PHE A 46 1.90 -9.89 11.17
N ARG A 47 2.31 -10.55 12.27
CA ARG A 47 1.86 -10.24 13.62
C ARG A 47 2.22 -8.83 14.04
N ASN A 48 3.45 -8.38 13.75
CA ASN A 48 3.97 -7.08 14.17
C ASN A 48 3.33 -5.90 13.43
N ALA A 49 2.60 -6.13 12.33
CA ALA A 49 1.80 -5.12 11.66
C ALA A 49 0.59 -4.67 12.51
N PHE A 50 0.11 -5.52 13.43
CA PHE A 50 -1.08 -5.24 14.26
C PHE A 50 -0.74 -4.52 15.56
N SER A 51 -1.73 -3.84 16.14
CA SER A 51 -1.62 -3.10 17.39
C SER A 51 -1.32 -4.04 18.56
N ARG A 52 -0.64 -3.54 19.60
CA ARG A 52 -0.34 -4.36 20.79
C ARG A 52 -1.61 -4.91 21.43
N LYS A 53 -2.70 -4.15 21.41
CA LYS A 53 -4.02 -4.59 21.88
C LYS A 53 -4.49 -5.84 21.14
N ILE A 54 -4.44 -5.85 19.80
CA ILE A 54 -4.83 -7.02 19.00
C ILE A 54 -3.86 -8.18 19.22
N ILE A 55 -2.55 -7.89 19.29
CA ILE A 55 -1.52 -8.89 19.56
C ILE A 55 -1.79 -9.64 20.86
N GLN A 56 -2.13 -8.91 21.93
CA GLN A 56 -2.40 -9.46 23.26
C GLN A 56 -3.76 -10.15 23.35
N ALA A 57 -4.75 -9.72 22.58
CA ALA A 57 -6.08 -10.31 22.56
C ALA A 57 -6.16 -11.66 21.83
N ASN A 58 -5.16 -11.99 21.01
CA ASN A 58 -5.18 -13.21 20.18
C ASN A 58 -4.08 -14.21 20.61
N PRO A 59 -4.41 -15.51 20.76
CA PRO A 59 -3.43 -16.51 21.12
C PRO A 59 -2.43 -16.77 19.97
N PRO A 60 -1.23 -17.28 20.27
CA PRO A 60 -0.19 -17.59 19.27
C PRO A 60 -0.68 -18.45 18.10
N THR A 61 -1.57 -19.40 18.37
CA THR A 61 -2.11 -20.34 17.38
C THR A 61 -2.96 -19.66 16.29
N THR A 62 -3.57 -18.52 16.59
CA THR A 62 -4.41 -17.76 15.66
C THR A 62 -3.60 -17.12 14.52
N TRP A 63 -2.34 -16.73 14.78
CA TRP A 63 -1.55 -15.99 13.80
C TRP A 63 -1.19 -16.79 12.56
N ASN A 64 -0.87 -18.07 12.71
CA ASN A 64 -0.57 -18.96 11.59
C ASN A 64 -1.80 -19.15 10.69
N GLN A 65 -2.98 -19.29 11.30
CA GLN A 65 -4.24 -19.40 10.57
C GLN A 65 -4.56 -18.09 9.84
N ASN A 66 -4.47 -16.95 10.53
CA ASN A 66 -4.75 -15.64 9.95
C ASN A 66 -3.79 -15.30 8.79
N LEU A 67 -2.50 -15.65 8.90
CA LEU A 67 -1.55 -15.46 7.80
C LEU A 67 -1.94 -16.31 6.58
N ARG A 68 -2.29 -17.59 6.81
CA ARG A 68 -2.72 -18.49 5.72
C ARG A 68 -3.99 -17.97 5.04
N GLU A 69 -5.01 -17.63 5.82
CA GLU A 69 -6.27 -17.09 5.30
C GLU A 69 -6.06 -15.75 4.59
N GLY A 70 -5.27 -14.84 5.17
CA GLY A 70 -4.91 -13.57 4.55
C GLY A 70 -4.18 -13.77 3.22
N ARG A 71 -3.31 -14.78 3.14
CA ARG A 71 -2.64 -15.17 1.89
C ARG A 71 -3.61 -15.70 0.85
N GLU A 72 -4.50 -16.61 1.23
CA GLU A 72 -5.53 -17.14 0.32
C GLU A 72 -6.41 -16.02 -0.23
N VAL A 73 -6.92 -15.14 0.64
CA VAL A 73 -7.78 -14.02 0.26
C VAL A 73 -7.05 -13.03 -0.65
N LEU A 74 -5.85 -12.59 -0.27
CA LEU A 74 -5.13 -11.57 -1.04
C LEU A 74 -4.64 -12.10 -2.39
N LEU A 75 -4.14 -13.34 -2.45
CA LEU A 75 -3.73 -13.95 -3.72
C LEU A 75 -4.93 -14.25 -4.63
N SER A 76 -6.08 -14.66 -4.06
CA SER A 76 -7.30 -14.83 -4.83
C SER A 76 -7.81 -13.50 -5.42
N LYS A 77 -7.73 -12.42 -4.63
CA LYS A 77 -8.26 -11.11 -5.03
C LYS A 77 -7.34 -10.33 -5.97
N PHE A 78 -6.03 -10.39 -5.76
CA PHE A 78 -5.06 -9.55 -6.46
C PHE A 78 -4.03 -10.35 -7.28
N GLY A 79 -4.08 -11.69 -7.25
CA GLY A 79 -3.13 -12.53 -7.95
C GLY A 79 -1.70 -12.41 -7.38
N ASN A 80 -0.69 -12.49 -8.26
CA ASN A 80 0.69 -12.25 -7.88
C ASN A 80 1.01 -10.74 -7.86
N PHE A 81 0.34 -10.01 -6.98
CA PHE A 81 0.47 -8.56 -6.85
C PHE A 81 1.88 -8.13 -6.41
N ARG A 82 2.26 -6.90 -6.74
CA ARG A 82 3.39 -6.18 -6.16
C ARG A 82 2.87 -5.07 -5.26
N VAL A 83 3.66 -4.63 -4.28
CA VAL A 83 3.25 -3.51 -3.42
C VAL A 83 3.04 -2.23 -4.24
N GLU A 84 3.84 -2.06 -5.30
CA GLU A 84 3.76 -0.92 -6.22
C GLU A 84 2.47 -0.90 -7.07
N ASP A 85 1.72 -2.00 -7.12
CA ASP A 85 0.43 -2.06 -7.82
C ASP A 85 -0.69 -1.36 -7.02
N PHE A 86 -0.41 -1.03 -5.75
CA PHE A 86 -1.35 -0.37 -4.86
C PHE A 86 -1.04 1.12 -4.68
N SER A 87 -2.10 1.90 -4.55
CA SER A 87 -2.02 3.24 -3.99
C SER A 87 -2.78 3.29 -2.66
N PHE A 88 -2.40 4.22 -1.80
CA PHE A 88 -2.93 4.32 -0.44
C PHE A 88 -3.41 5.74 -0.18
N SER A 89 -4.56 5.87 0.49
CA SER A 89 -4.99 7.13 1.10
C SER A 89 -5.11 6.96 2.60
N TYR A 90 -4.90 8.06 3.34
CA TYR A 90 -5.08 8.11 4.78
C TYR A 90 -6.15 9.15 5.12
N GLN A 91 -7.07 8.79 6.01
CA GLN A 91 -8.09 9.67 6.55
C GLN A 91 -8.10 9.53 8.06
N GLY A 92 -7.76 10.59 8.79
CA GLY A 92 -7.66 10.56 10.24
C GLY A 92 -6.95 11.78 10.81
N ASN A 93 -6.56 11.67 12.07
CA ASN A 93 -5.84 12.70 12.80
C ASN A 93 -4.36 12.31 12.98
N GLN A 94 -3.69 12.77 14.05
CA GLN A 94 -2.28 12.43 14.29
C GLN A 94 -2.08 11.12 15.08
N GLU A 95 -3.16 10.54 15.59
CA GLU A 95 -3.17 9.41 16.52
C GLU A 95 -3.88 8.19 15.94
N GLU A 96 -4.91 8.38 15.12
CA GLU A 96 -5.71 7.29 14.57
C GLU A 96 -6.38 7.68 13.24
N GLY A 97 -6.80 6.68 12.49
CA GLY A 97 -7.54 6.89 11.26
C GLY A 97 -7.78 5.62 10.48
N ARG A 98 -8.00 5.75 9.19
CA ARG A 98 -8.17 4.65 8.25
C ARG A 98 -7.26 4.80 7.06
N ILE A 99 -6.67 3.67 6.64
CA ILE A 99 -5.97 3.53 5.37
C ILE A 99 -6.89 2.88 4.37
N VAL A 100 -7.04 3.50 3.21
CA VAL A 100 -7.73 2.89 2.08
C VAL A 100 -6.67 2.43 1.08
N LEU A 101 -6.68 1.13 0.78
CA LEU A 101 -5.89 0.52 -0.29
C LEU A 101 -6.73 0.52 -1.57
N TYR A 102 -6.10 1.01 -2.64
CA TYR A 102 -6.65 1.00 -3.98
C TYR A 102 -5.79 0.10 -4.86
N TYR A 103 -6.45 -0.68 -5.71
CA TYR A 103 -5.83 -1.50 -6.75
C TYR A 103 -6.57 -1.19 -8.04
N GLN A 104 -5.84 -0.93 -9.13
CA GLN A 104 -6.44 -0.50 -10.41
C GLN A 104 -7.42 0.69 -10.25
N GLN A 105 -7.05 1.67 -9.41
CA GLN A 105 -7.84 2.87 -9.08
C GLN A 105 -9.18 2.62 -8.37
N GLN A 106 -9.47 1.39 -7.95
CA GLN A 106 -10.66 1.04 -7.19
C GLN A 106 -10.31 0.80 -5.72
N ALA A 107 -11.13 1.29 -4.79
CA ALA A 107 -10.95 1.04 -3.37
C ALA A 107 -11.32 -0.42 -3.05
N HIS A 108 -10.43 -1.15 -2.37
CA HIS A 108 -10.63 -2.57 -2.09
C HIS A 108 -10.58 -2.95 -0.61
N LEU A 109 -9.82 -2.20 0.20
CA LEU A 109 -9.72 -2.41 1.64
C LEU A 109 -9.68 -1.04 2.31
N SER A 110 -10.37 -0.91 3.44
CA SER A 110 -10.24 0.23 4.34
C SER A 110 -9.94 -0.33 5.71
N LEU A 111 -8.77 -0.04 6.27
CA LEU A 111 -8.32 -0.60 7.55
C LEU A 111 -8.02 0.51 8.56
N ALA A 112 -8.50 0.35 9.78
CA ALA A 112 -8.20 1.18 10.92
C ALA A 112 -6.72 1.08 11.27
N VAL A 113 -6.12 2.23 11.58
CA VAL A 113 -4.74 2.33 12.05
C VAL A 113 -4.67 3.23 13.27
N VAL A 114 -3.73 2.93 14.15
CA VAL A 114 -3.44 3.71 15.35
C VAL A 114 -1.94 3.94 15.46
N ARG A 115 -1.55 5.10 15.99
CA ARG A 115 -0.16 5.43 16.29
C ARG A 115 0.21 4.88 17.66
N GLU A 116 1.18 3.98 17.68
CA GLU A 116 1.86 3.54 18.90
C GLU A 116 3.29 4.11 18.97
N GLN A 117 3.98 3.87 20.09
CA GLN A 117 5.36 4.33 20.29
C GLN A 117 6.32 3.85 19.18
N GLU A 118 6.12 2.63 18.68
CA GLU A 118 6.92 2.03 17.60
C GLU A 118 6.50 2.47 16.19
N GLY A 119 5.43 3.25 16.07
CA GLY A 119 4.87 3.70 14.80
C GLY A 119 3.40 3.28 14.61
N TRP A 120 2.95 3.38 13.36
CA TRP A 120 1.57 3.06 13.00
C TRP A 120 1.34 1.53 12.97
N LYS A 121 0.20 1.10 13.49
CA LYS A 121 -0.22 -0.30 13.57
C LYS A 121 -1.66 -0.47 13.06
N LEU A 122 -1.98 -1.62 12.48
CA LEU A 122 -3.35 -2.01 12.16
C LEU A 122 -4.15 -2.19 13.45
N ASN A 123 -5.34 -1.62 13.51
CA ASN A 123 -6.19 -1.58 14.69
C ASN A 123 -7.65 -1.94 14.36
N GLU A 124 -7.86 -2.93 13.51
CA GLU A 124 -9.19 -3.46 13.20
C GLU A 124 -9.72 -4.32 14.36
N HIS A 125 -10.91 -3.97 14.86
CA HIS A 125 -11.60 -4.66 15.96
C HIS A 125 -12.75 -5.51 15.43
#